data_AF-A0A935ZGQ9-F1
#
_entry.id   AF-A0A935ZGQ9-F1
#
_cell.length_a   1.000
_cell.length_b   1.000
_cell.length_c   1.000
_cell.angle_alpha   90.00
_cell.angle_beta   90.00
_cell.angle_gamma   90.00
#
_symmetry.space_group_name_H-M   'P 1'
#
loop_
_entity.id
_entity.type
_entity.pdbx_description
1 polymer ?
#
loop_
_entity_poly.entity_id
_entity_poly.type
_entity_poly.pdbx_seq_one_letter_code
_entity_poly.pdbx_strand_id
1 'polypeptide(L)'
;MSDAAAPKPIELSALKEVSPKRAVAVILAASVGALILLVTVIYGHGKPTSAPAWVSVLPAVNATLNATSAVLIGLGLAAIKRRDLALHSRYMLGAMGASALFLVSYLVYHGVHGDTKFVGQGIVRPIYFFVLITHIVLSAVTLPLVFSSFFFSLSGRFPAHKKVSKATAPLWLYVSVTGVLVFAMLKIWNP
;
A
#
# COMPACT_ATOMS: atom_id res chain seq x y z
N MET A 1 -20.90 29.13 -22.81
CA MET A 1 -19.82 28.26 -22.28
C MET A 1 -20.49 27.21 -21.43
N SER A 2 -20.31 25.93 -21.77
CA SER A 2 -21.05 24.80 -21.20
C SER A 2 -20.81 24.68 -19.70
N ASP A 3 -21.88 24.78 -18.91
CA ASP A 3 -21.96 24.31 -17.52
C ASP A 3 -21.84 22.78 -17.51
N ALA A 4 -20.65 22.27 -17.83
CA ALA A 4 -20.33 20.88 -17.61
C ALA A 4 -20.28 20.69 -16.09
N ALA A 5 -21.39 20.20 -15.53
CA ALA A 5 -21.49 19.83 -14.13
C ALA A 5 -20.24 19.05 -13.72
N ALA A 6 -19.54 19.53 -12.68
CA ALA A 6 -18.32 18.88 -12.21
C ALA A 6 -18.57 17.37 -12.03
N PRO A 7 -17.66 16.49 -12.49
CA PRO A 7 -17.89 15.06 -12.45
C PRO A 7 -18.22 14.62 -11.02
N LYS A 8 -19.35 13.94 -10.85
CA LYS A 8 -19.76 13.43 -9.54
C LYS A 8 -18.74 12.41 -9.04
N PRO A 9 -18.46 12.37 -7.73
CA PRO A 9 -17.60 11.35 -7.13
C PRO A 9 -18.11 9.94 -7.44
N ILE A 10 -17.20 8.97 -7.54
CA ILE A 10 -17.54 7.56 -7.72
C ILE A 10 -18.16 7.05 -6.42
N GLU A 11 -19.40 6.58 -6.51
CA GLU A 11 -20.14 5.98 -5.40
C GLU A 11 -20.76 4.66 -5.83
N LEU A 12 -20.81 3.69 -4.91
CA LEU A 12 -21.41 2.37 -5.11
C LEU A 12 -22.66 2.27 -4.23
N SER A 13 -23.84 2.18 -4.86
CA SER A 13 -25.12 2.08 -4.18
C SER A 13 -25.17 0.93 -3.18
N ALA A 14 -24.59 -0.22 -3.54
CA ALA A 14 -24.51 -1.41 -2.68
C ALA A 14 -23.82 -1.15 -1.33
N LEU A 15 -22.89 -0.20 -1.23
CA LEU A 15 -22.17 0.10 0.02
C LEU A 15 -22.90 1.09 0.93
N LYS A 16 -23.95 1.76 0.43
CA LYS A 16 -24.73 2.74 1.21
C LYS A 16 -25.51 2.04 2.33
N GLU A 17 -26.05 0.87 2.05
CA GLU A 17 -26.81 0.05 3.01
C GLU A 17 -25.92 -0.68 4.03
N VAL A 18 -24.61 -0.77 3.79
CA VAL A 18 -23.68 -1.44 4.70
C VAL A 18 -23.39 -0.57 5.91
N SER A 19 -23.62 -1.12 7.11
CA SER A 19 -23.29 -0.47 8.38
C SER A 19 -21.77 -0.19 8.50
N PRO A 20 -21.35 1.05 8.84
CA PRO A 20 -19.94 1.38 9.06
C PRO A 20 -19.22 0.46 10.04
N LYS A 21 -19.88 0.08 11.14
CA LYS A 21 -19.29 -0.80 12.16
C LYS A 21 -18.99 -2.19 11.59
N ARG A 22 -19.95 -2.74 10.81
CA ARG A 22 -19.77 -4.04 10.15
C ARG A 22 -18.66 -3.99 9.09
N ALA A 23 -18.66 -2.94 8.26
CA ALA A 23 -17.64 -2.77 7.24
C ALA A 23 -16.23 -2.69 7.84
N VAL A 24 -16.03 -1.87 8.86
CA VAL A 24 -14.73 -1.74 9.55
C VAL A 24 -14.32 -3.06 10.20
N ALA A 25 -15.23 -3.79 10.84
CA ALA A 25 -14.93 -5.10 11.41
C ALA A 25 -14.46 -6.11 10.35
N VAL A 26 -15.14 -6.16 9.19
CA VAL A 26 -14.73 -7.02 8.06
C VAL A 26 -13.37 -6.59 7.51
N ILE A 27 -13.13 -5.29 7.34
CA ILE A 27 -11.85 -4.76 6.87
C ILE A 27 -10.71 -5.14 7.82
N LEU A 28 -10.92 -5.03 9.14
CA LEU A 28 -9.94 -5.41 10.14
C LEU A 28 -9.67 -6.93 10.09
N ALA A 29 -10.72 -7.75 10.05
CA ALA A 29 -10.58 -9.20 9.95
C ALA A 29 -9.83 -9.62 8.67
N ALA A 30 -10.17 -9.02 7.52
CA ALA A 30 -9.50 -9.25 6.26
C ALA A 30 -8.03 -8.80 6.30
N SER A 31 -7.74 -7.66 6.93
CA SER A 31 -6.36 -7.16 7.08
C SER A 31 -5.51 -8.07 7.96
N VAL A 32 -6.08 -8.60 9.06
CA VAL A 32 -5.43 -9.60 9.90
C VAL A 32 -5.20 -10.90 9.13
N GLY A 33 -6.19 -11.37 8.37
CA GLY A 33 -6.06 -12.54 7.51
C GLY A 33 -4.95 -12.37 6.45
N ALA A 34 -4.87 -11.19 5.82
CA ALA A 34 -3.80 -10.87 4.87
C ALA A 34 -2.41 -10.86 5.53
N LEU A 35 -2.31 -10.37 6.77
CA LEU A 35 -1.06 -10.39 7.53
C LEU A 35 -0.64 -11.84 7.89
N ILE A 36 -1.58 -12.66 8.34
CA ILE A 36 -1.35 -14.09 8.62
C ILE A 36 -0.90 -14.82 7.35
N LEU A 37 -1.59 -14.60 6.23
CA LEU A 37 -1.21 -15.14 4.94
C LEU A 37 0.22 -14.73 4.59
N LEU A 38 0.55 -13.44 4.75
CA LEU A 38 1.88 -12.93 4.43
C LEU A 38 2.97 -13.60 5.27
N VAL A 39 2.78 -13.67 6.60
CA VAL A 39 3.73 -14.34 7.51
C VAL A 39 3.88 -15.82 7.16
N THR A 40 2.78 -16.48 6.82
CA THR A 40 2.77 -17.90 6.42
C THR A 40 3.51 -18.10 5.10
N VAL A 41 3.32 -17.21 4.13
CA VAL A 41 4.04 -17.24 2.85
C VAL A 41 5.53 -16.96 3.05
N ILE A 42 5.94 -16.09 3.97
CA ILE A 42 7.38 -15.82 4.17
C ILE A 42 8.08 -16.94 4.96
N TYR A 43 7.44 -17.49 5.99
CA TYR A 43 8.10 -18.36 6.98
C TYR A 43 7.56 -19.79 7.04
N GLY A 44 6.46 -20.09 6.36
CA GLY A 44 5.78 -21.38 6.42
C GLY A 44 6.37 -22.44 5.47
N HIS A 45 7.34 -22.08 4.63
CA HIS A 45 8.03 -23.02 3.75
C HIS A 45 9.55 -22.97 3.96
N GLY A 46 10.23 -24.09 3.70
CA GLY A 46 11.69 -24.15 3.71
C GLY A 46 12.30 -23.24 2.64
N LYS A 47 13.61 -22.97 2.74
CA LYS A 47 14.32 -22.23 1.69
C LYS A 47 14.37 -23.07 0.42
N PRO A 48 13.89 -22.56 -0.72
CA PRO A 48 13.97 -23.29 -1.97
C PRO A 48 15.43 -23.48 -2.38
N THR A 49 15.74 -24.66 -2.93
CA THR A 49 17.07 -25.02 -3.42
C THR A 49 17.48 -24.23 -4.66
N SER A 50 16.50 -23.76 -5.43
CA SER A 50 16.68 -22.91 -6.59
C SER A 50 15.40 -22.11 -6.86
N ALA A 51 15.53 -20.83 -7.23
CA ALA A 51 14.42 -20.01 -7.70
C ALA A 51 14.53 -19.78 -9.22
N PRO A 52 13.41 -19.72 -9.96
CA PRO A 52 13.43 -19.33 -11.37
C PRO A 52 14.06 -17.94 -11.57
N ALA A 53 14.80 -17.75 -12.67
CA ALA A 53 15.53 -16.51 -12.93
C ALA A 53 14.64 -15.25 -12.94
N TRP A 54 13.38 -15.36 -13.37
CA TRP A 54 12.46 -14.23 -13.39
C TRP A 54 12.08 -13.71 -11.98
N VAL A 55 12.30 -14.50 -10.92
CA VAL A 55 12.01 -14.07 -9.54
C VAL A 55 12.95 -12.95 -9.10
N SER A 56 14.17 -12.88 -9.64
CA SER A 56 15.15 -11.86 -9.26
C SER A 56 14.77 -10.45 -9.70
N VAL A 57 13.85 -10.29 -10.67
CA VAL A 57 13.37 -8.97 -11.10
C VAL A 57 12.22 -8.44 -10.25
N LEU A 58 11.53 -9.31 -9.49
CA LEU A 58 10.35 -8.93 -8.70
C LEU A 58 10.63 -7.86 -7.64
N PRO A 59 11.77 -7.84 -6.92
CA PRO A 59 12.07 -6.76 -5.99
C PRO A 59 12.10 -5.37 -6.68
N ALA A 60 12.62 -5.29 -7.91
CA ALA A 60 12.64 -4.04 -8.68
C ALA A 60 11.24 -3.65 -9.17
N VAL A 61 10.42 -4.63 -9.58
CA VAL A 61 9.00 -4.42 -9.91
C VAL A 61 8.24 -3.90 -8.68
N ASN A 62 8.45 -4.51 -7.52
CA ASN A 62 7.86 -4.12 -6.24
C ASN A 62 8.22 -2.69 -5.84
N ALA A 63 9.49 -2.30 -5.99
CA ALA A 63 9.94 -0.94 -5.75
C ALA A 63 9.29 0.05 -6.73
N THR A 64 9.20 -0.31 -8.01
CA THR A 64 8.57 0.54 -9.04
C THR A 64 7.08 0.75 -8.79
N LEU A 65 6.36 -0.29 -8.36
CA LEU A 65 4.94 -0.21 -8.01
C LEU A 65 4.72 0.67 -6.76
N ASN A 66 5.59 0.56 -5.76
CA ASN A 66 5.57 1.45 -4.60
C ASN A 66 5.87 2.91 -4.96
N ALA A 67 6.87 3.16 -5.81
CA ALA A 67 7.18 4.50 -6.31
C ALA A 67 5.99 5.09 -7.08
N THR A 68 5.36 4.28 -7.94
CA THR A 68 4.14 4.65 -8.68
C THR A 68 3.02 5.02 -7.71
N SER A 69 2.78 4.21 -6.68
CA SER A 69 1.80 4.49 -5.64
C SER A 69 2.10 5.81 -4.91
N ALA A 70 3.34 6.03 -4.48
CA ALA A 70 3.76 7.26 -3.81
C ALA A 70 3.51 8.51 -4.67
N VAL A 71 3.86 8.47 -5.96
CA VAL A 71 3.61 9.56 -6.91
C VAL A 71 2.12 9.83 -7.06
N LEU A 72 1.31 8.79 -7.26
CA LEU A 72 -0.13 8.91 -7.42
C LEU A 72 -0.80 9.46 -6.15
N ILE A 73 -0.37 9.03 -4.96
CA ILE A 73 -0.85 9.61 -3.69
C ILE A 73 -0.53 11.10 -3.64
N GLY A 74 0.72 11.49 -3.94
CA GLY A 74 1.14 12.89 -3.98
C GLY A 74 0.29 13.74 -4.94
N LEU A 75 0.06 13.24 -6.16
CA LEU A 75 -0.78 13.90 -7.17
C LEU A 75 -2.25 13.99 -6.72
N GLY A 76 -2.78 12.94 -6.12
CA GLY A 76 -4.15 12.94 -5.58
C GLY A 76 -4.31 13.88 -4.38
N LEU A 77 -3.29 14.06 -3.55
CA LEU A 77 -3.26 15.06 -2.48
C LEU A 77 -3.17 16.49 -3.04
N ALA A 78 -2.43 16.70 -4.11
CA ALA A 78 -2.41 17.98 -4.81
C ALA A 78 -3.78 18.30 -5.45
N ALA A 79 -4.44 17.31 -6.05
CA ALA A 79 -5.77 17.46 -6.66
C ALA A 79 -6.85 17.83 -5.63
N ILE A 80 -6.90 17.16 -4.48
CA ILE A 80 -7.90 17.47 -3.44
C ILE A 80 -7.68 18.85 -2.80
N LYS A 81 -6.43 19.31 -2.69
CA LYS A 81 -6.13 20.69 -2.27
C LYS A 81 -6.71 21.74 -3.23
N ARG A 82 -6.77 21.43 -4.53
CA ARG A 82 -7.44 22.24 -5.56
C ARG A 82 -8.95 21.99 -5.65
N ARG A 83 -9.52 21.16 -4.78
CA ARG A 83 -10.92 20.72 -4.79
C ARG A 83 -11.34 19.94 -6.05
N ASP A 84 -10.39 19.39 -6.79
CA ASP A 84 -10.67 18.51 -7.93
C ASP A 84 -10.90 17.07 -7.44
N LEU A 85 -12.17 16.77 -7.16
CA LEU A 85 -12.60 15.46 -6.64
C LEU A 85 -12.42 14.34 -7.67
N ALA A 86 -12.56 14.65 -8.95
CA ALA A 86 -12.48 13.66 -10.02
C ALA A 86 -11.05 13.19 -10.21
N LEU A 87 -10.09 14.11 -10.32
CA LEU A 87 -8.67 13.76 -10.39
C LEU A 87 -8.18 13.11 -9.10
N HIS A 88 -8.59 13.62 -7.93
CA HIS A 88 -8.27 12.98 -6.65
C HIS A 88 -8.69 11.50 -6.65
N SER A 89 -9.93 11.20 -7.03
CA SER A 89 -10.46 9.84 -7.04
C SER A 89 -9.70 8.94 -8.01
N ARG A 90 -9.38 9.43 -9.22
CA ARG A 90 -8.61 8.68 -10.23
C ARG A 90 -7.20 8.34 -9.73
N TYR A 91 -6.50 9.32 -9.14
CA TYR A 91 -5.17 9.10 -8.59
C TYR A 91 -5.18 8.13 -7.40
N MET A 92 -6.15 8.25 -6.49
CA MET A 92 -6.27 7.33 -5.36
C MET A 92 -6.58 5.90 -5.82
N LEU A 93 -7.48 5.72 -6.81
CA LEU A 93 -7.74 4.40 -7.40
C LEU A 93 -6.50 3.82 -8.10
N GLY A 94 -5.73 4.64 -8.82
CA GLY A 94 -4.46 4.23 -9.41
C GLY A 94 -3.45 3.78 -8.35
N ALA A 95 -3.30 4.55 -7.27
CA ALA A 95 -2.42 4.19 -6.15
C ALA A 95 -2.85 2.88 -5.48
N MET A 96 -4.15 2.67 -5.31
CA MET A 96 -4.72 1.43 -4.79
C MET A 96 -4.41 0.25 -5.71
N GLY A 97 -4.57 0.42 -7.03
CA GLY A 97 -4.21 -0.59 -8.02
C GLY A 97 -2.72 -0.94 -8.00
N ALA A 98 -1.84 0.07 -7.97
CA ALA A 98 -0.40 -0.15 -7.86
C ALA A 98 -0.01 -0.88 -6.56
N SER A 99 -0.64 -0.53 -5.44
CA SER A 99 -0.41 -1.19 -4.14
C SER A 99 -0.92 -2.63 -4.11
N ALA A 100 -2.05 -2.91 -4.76
CA ALA A 100 -2.57 -4.27 -4.91
C ALA A 100 -1.65 -5.15 -5.77
N LEU A 101 -1.18 -4.63 -6.91
CA LEU A 101 -0.21 -5.32 -7.76
C LEU A 101 1.11 -5.55 -7.03
N PHE A 102 1.57 -4.58 -6.23
CA PHE A 102 2.73 -4.75 -5.37
C PHE A 102 2.52 -5.92 -4.40
N LEU A 103 1.39 -5.98 -3.70
CA LEU A 103 1.14 -7.04 -2.73
C LEU A 103 1.14 -8.43 -3.39
N VAL A 104 0.53 -8.56 -4.58
CA VAL A 104 0.56 -9.82 -5.34
C VAL A 104 1.99 -10.19 -5.73
N SER A 105 2.74 -9.25 -6.32
CA SER A 105 4.13 -9.51 -6.73
C SER A 105 5.05 -9.80 -5.53
N TYR A 106 4.82 -9.15 -4.39
CA TYR A 106 5.52 -9.36 -3.13
C TYR A 106 5.26 -10.75 -2.54
N LEU A 107 4.00 -11.20 -2.52
CA LEU A 107 3.64 -12.55 -2.08
C LEU A 107 4.26 -13.62 -2.99
N VAL A 108 4.23 -13.41 -4.31
CA VAL A 108 4.88 -14.32 -5.27
C VAL A 108 6.39 -14.39 -5.04
N TYR A 109 7.06 -13.24 -4.87
CA TYR A 109 8.49 -13.21 -4.58
C TYR A 109 8.83 -13.96 -3.30
N HIS A 110 8.14 -13.67 -2.21
CA HIS A 110 8.45 -14.28 -0.92
C HIS A 110 8.07 -15.76 -0.86
N GLY A 111 6.99 -16.17 -1.54
CA GLY A 111 6.62 -17.59 -1.66
C GLY A 111 7.64 -18.45 -2.42
N VAL A 112 8.55 -17.81 -3.19
CA VAL A 112 9.59 -18.50 -3.97
C VAL A 112 11.01 -18.16 -3.50
N HIS A 113 11.23 -17.07 -2.79
CA HIS A 113 12.58 -16.67 -2.35
C HIS A 113 12.76 -16.76 -0.83
N GLY A 114 11.69 -16.63 -0.05
CA GLY A 114 11.77 -16.46 1.40
C GLY A 114 12.30 -15.07 1.80
N ASP A 115 12.96 -14.98 2.96
CA ASP A 115 13.49 -13.72 3.52
C ASP A 115 14.83 -13.29 2.89
N THR A 116 15.03 -11.98 2.76
CA THR A 116 16.33 -11.40 2.35
C THR A 116 17.04 -10.81 3.57
N LYS A 117 18.25 -11.29 3.86
CA LYS A 117 19.05 -10.81 5.00
C LYS A 117 19.89 -9.61 4.61
N PHE A 118 19.85 -8.53 5.39
CA PHE A 118 20.73 -7.37 5.18
C PHE A 118 22.16 -7.64 5.69
N VAL A 119 23.16 -7.55 4.80
CA VAL A 119 24.57 -7.87 5.12
C VAL A 119 25.43 -6.63 5.41
N GLY A 120 24.91 -5.43 5.18
CA GLY A 120 25.60 -4.17 5.47
C GLY A 120 26.03 -4.03 6.94
N GLN A 121 27.18 -3.38 7.15
CA GLN A 121 27.85 -3.20 8.45
C GLN A 121 28.04 -1.72 8.81
N GLY A 122 28.27 -1.43 10.09
CA GLY A 122 28.45 -0.06 10.60
C GLY A 122 27.14 0.71 10.74
N ILE A 123 27.18 2.04 10.59
CA ILE A 123 26.04 2.93 10.89
C ILE A 123 24.81 2.69 9.99
N VAL A 124 24.99 2.15 8.78
CA VAL A 124 23.89 1.87 7.86
C VAL A 124 22.95 0.77 8.37
N ARG A 125 23.47 -0.17 9.17
CA ARG A 125 22.70 -1.30 9.69
C ARG A 125 21.56 -0.89 10.63
N PRO A 126 21.79 -0.10 11.70
CA PRO A 126 20.68 0.37 12.54
C PRO A 126 19.71 1.28 11.78
N ILE A 127 20.18 2.09 10.83
CA ILE A 127 19.31 2.92 9.98
C ILE A 127 18.38 2.03 9.13
N TYR A 128 18.94 1.00 8.50
CA TYR A 128 18.18 0.04 7.71
C TYR A 128 17.09 -0.63 8.55
N PHE A 129 17.43 -1.16 9.72
CA PHE A 129 16.46 -1.83 10.57
C PHE A 129 15.41 -0.88 11.13
N PHE A 130 15.77 0.35 11.46
CA PHE A 130 14.79 1.37 11.83
C PHE A 130 13.77 1.58 10.71
N VAL A 131 14.22 1.86 9.49
CA VAL A 131 13.35 2.05 8.31
C VAL A 131 12.52 0.80 8.01
N LEU A 132 13.12 -0.38 8.07
CA LEU A 132 12.44 -1.64 7.78
C LEU A 132 11.34 -1.93 8.81
N ILE A 133 11.67 -1.82 10.11
CA ILE A 133 10.72 -2.11 11.18
C ILE A 133 9.55 -1.12 11.13
N THR A 134 9.84 0.17 10.99
CA THR A 134 8.76 1.18 10.88
C THR A 134 7.93 0.97 9.62
N HIS A 135 8.54 0.63 8.49
CA HIS A 135 7.83 0.30 7.26
C HIS A 135 6.86 -0.87 7.47
N ILE A 136 7.31 -1.98 8.06
CA ILE A 136 6.49 -3.17 8.28
C ILE A 136 5.31 -2.86 9.21
N VAL A 137 5.59 -2.26 10.38
CA VAL A 137 4.54 -1.95 11.38
C VAL A 137 3.53 -0.98 10.80
N LEU A 138 3.98 0.09 10.15
CA LEU A 138 3.06 1.07 9.57
C LEU A 138 2.33 0.53 8.34
N SER A 139 2.89 -0.43 7.60
CA SER A 139 2.19 -1.10 6.49
C SER A 139 1.00 -1.92 7.00
N ALA A 140 1.19 -2.66 8.09
CA ALA A 140 0.11 -3.42 8.74
C ALA A 140 -1.05 -2.52 9.20
N VAL A 141 -0.73 -1.33 9.75
CA VAL A 141 -1.74 -0.33 10.15
C VAL A 141 -2.38 0.38 8.96
N THR A 142 -1.60 0.63 7.89
CA THR A 142 -2.06 1.36 6.70
C THR A 142 -3.14 0.58 5.95
N LEU A 143 -3.02 -0.73 5.84
CA LEU A 143 -3.95 -1.57 5.08
C LEU A 143 -5.43 -1.37 5.47
N PRO A 144 -5.84 -1.54 6.76
CA PRO A 144 -7.22 -1.31 7.15
C PRO A 144 -7.65 0.17 7.02
N LEU A 145 -6.72 1.12 7.17
CA LEU A 145 -7.00 2.55 6.99
C LEU A 145 -7.32 2.90 5.53
N VAL A 146 -6.55 2.36 4.58
CA VAL A 146 -6.80 2.53 3.13
C VAL A 146 -8.17 1.98 2.77
N PHE A 147 -8.44 0.72 3.12
CA PHE A 147 -9.76 0.12 2.85
C PHE A 147 -10.92 0.88 3.50
N SER A 148 -10.74 1.36 4.74
CA SER A 148 -11.76 2.17 5.42
C SER A 148 -11.99 3.51 4.71
N SER A 149 -10.92 4.20 4.29
CA SER A 149 -11.01 5.44 3.50
C SER A 149 -11.77 5.21 2.19
N PHE A 150 -11.51 4.10 1.48
CA PHE A 150 -12.24 3.74 0.26
C PHE A 150 -13.70 3.41 0.55
N PHE A 151 -13.99 2.61 1.57
CA PHE A 151 -15.37 2.29 1.96
C PHE A 151 -16.18 3.56 2.25
N PHE A 152 -15.64 4.50 3.03
CA PHE A 152 -16.34 5.75 3.33
C PHE A 152 -16.51 6.64 2.08
N SER A 153 -15.53 6.68 1.18
CA SER A 153 -15.66 7.43 -0.07
C SER A 153 -16.74 6.82 -0.97
N LEU A 154 -16.65 5.52 -1.23
CA LEU A 154 -17.53 4.81 -2.16
C LEU A 154 -18.96 4.67 -1.62
N SER A 155 -19.18 4.79 -0.30
CA SER A 155 -20.51 4.84 0.30
C SER A 155 -21.08 6.27 0.44
N GLY A 156 -20.39 7.30 -0.08
CA GLY A 156 -20.83 8.69 -0.02
C GLY A 156 -20.68 9.34 1.37
N ARG A 157 -19.99 8.70 2.31
CA ARG A 157 -19.80 9.16 3.69
C ARG A 157 -18.56 10.07 3.80
N PHE A 158 -18.55 11.16 3.05
CA PHE A 158 -17.39 12.05 2.92
C PHE A 158 -16.84 12.64 4.23
N PRO A 159 -17.67 13.01 5.24
CA PRO A 159 -17.14 13.47 6.53
C PRO A 159 -16.29 12.40 7.23
N ALA A 160 -16.73 11.14 7.20
CA ALA A 160 -15.99 10.01 7.77
C ALA A 160 -14.73 9.70 6.94
N HIS A 161 -14.84 9.71 5.61
CA HIS A 161 -13.69 9.59 4.71
C HIS A 161 -12.62 10.63 5.06
N LYS A 162 -12.98 11.92 5.16
CA LYS A 162 -12.05 12.99 5.50
C LYS A 162 -11.37 12.78 6.85
N LYS A 163 -12.11 12.28 7.85
CA LYS A 163 -11.56 12.01 9.18
C LYS A 163 -10.50 10.91 9.13
N VAL A 164 -10.78 9.80 8.47
CA VAL A 164 -9.85 8.65 8.38
C VAL A 164 -8.67 8.97 7.47
N SER A 165 -8.93 9.61 6.32
CA SER A 165 -7.91 9.95 5.33
C SER A 165 -6.84 10.92 5.83
N LYS A 166 -7.09 11.69 6.89
CA LYS A 166 -6.05 12.50 7.57
C LYS A 166 -4.91 11.64 8.14
N ALA A 167 -5.21 10.42 8.59
CA ALA A 167 -4.22 9.45 9.03
C ALA A 167 -3.76 8.56 7.86
N THR A 168 -4.69 8.10 7.02
CA THR A 168 -4.38 7.21 5.89
C THR A 168 -3.36 7.81 4.93
N ALA A 169 -3.55 9.06 4.50
CA ALA A 169 -2.70 9.67 3.48
C ALA A 169 -1.21 9.75 3.86
N PRO A 170 -0.81 10.31 5.02
CA PRO A 170 0.60 10.37 5.38
C PRO A 170 1.21 8.99 5.63
N LEU A 171 0.46 8.06 6.25
CA LEU A 171 0.94 6.70 6.49
C LEU A 171 1.14 5.93 5.17
N TRP A 172 0.16 6.02 4.27
CA TRP A 172 0.23 5.37 2.97
C TRP A 172 1.39 5.90 2.13
N LEU A 173 1.58 7.22 2.09
CA LEU A 173 2.73 7.82 1.43
C LEU A 173 4.05 7.38 2.06
N TYR A 174 4.13 7.36 3.40
CA TYR A 174 5.33 6.91 4.12
C TYR A 174 5.70 5.48 3.75
N VAL A 175 4.77 4.53 3.80
CA VAL A 175 5.06 3.13 3.51
C VAL A 175 5.43 2.93 2.04
N SER A 176 4.77 3.64 1.11
CA SER A 176 5.13 3.58 -0.31
C SER A 176 6.55 4.11 -0.58
N VAL A 177 6.95 5.22 0.05
CA VAL A 177 8.32 5.77 -0.11
C VAL A 177 9.37 4.87 0.56
N THR A 178 9.11 4.44 1.79
CA THR A 178 10.05 3.59 2.53
C THR A 178 10.22 2.21 1.91
N GLY A 179 9.21 1.67 1.20
CA GLY A 179 9.35 0.44 0.43
C GLY A 179 10.40 0.55 -0.68
N VAL A 180 10.43 1.70 -1.38
CA VAL A 180 11.48 2.00 -2.37
C VAL A 180 12.85 2.13 -1.70
N LEU A 181 12.89 2.80 -0.55
CA LEU A 181 14.14 3.00 0.20
C LEU A 181 14.72 1.67 0.70
N VAL A 182 13.90 0.77 1.24
CA VAL A 182 14.34 -0.58 1.66
C VAL A 182 14.94 -1.35 0.48
N PHE A 183 14.30 -1.30 -0.70
CA PHE A 183 14.85 -1.91 -1.91
C PHE A 183 16.19 -1.29 -2.30
N ALA A 184 16.29 0.04 -2.32
CA ALA A 184 17.52 0.74 -2.68
C ALA A 184 18.67 0.38 -1.71
N MET A 185 18.39 0.35 -0.41
CA MET A 185 19.38 -0.05 0.60
C MET A 185 19.82 -1.51 0.42
N LEU A 186 18.88 -2.44 0.18
CA LEU A 186 19.24 -3.81 -0.13
C LEU A 186 20.11 -3.89 -1.39
N LYS A 187 19.75 -3.16 -2.46
CA LYS A 187 20.49 -3.22 -3.73
C LYS A 187 21.92 -2.65 -3.62
N ILE A 188 22.13 -1.63 -2.80
CA ILE A 188 23.44 -0.98 -2.63
C ILE A 188 24.36 -1.81 -1.72
N TRP A 189 23.83 -2.36 -0.62
CA TRP A 189 24.63 -3.02 0.42
C TRP A 189 24.56 -4.55 0.41
N ASN A 190 23.70 -5.15 -0.41
CA ASN A 190 23.69 -6.58 -0.72
C ASN A 190 23.87 -6.79 -2.26
N PRO A 191 25.07 -6.54 -2.80
CA PRO A 191 25.33 -6.71 -4.23
C PRO A 191 25.18 -8.17 -4.71
#